data_AF-A0A9W8UPF3-F1
#
_entry.id   AF-A0A9W8UPF3-F1
#
_cell.length_a   1.000
_cell.length_b   1.000
_cell.length_c   1.000
_cell.angle_alpha   90.00
_cell.angle_beta   90.00
_cell.angle_gamma   90.00
#
_symmetry.space_group_name_H-M   'P 1'
#
loop_
_entity.id
_entity.type
_entity.pdbx_description
1 polymer ?
#
loop_
_entity_poly.entity_id
_entity_poly.type
_entity_poly.pdbx_seq_one_letter_code
_entity_poly.pdbx_strand_id
1 'polypeptide(L)'
;MPTSLHKTRKIIAKKRGGVVNSLHAKSRDSMRLRLAHARDIRLEKQANARVRKEEPIVDRIEYFHNYLKEKDVTRLELPEVQTLIHNYVHQHDEEFNEVKKARRPGRPASTREDQLKRKIDTLEEEYEKGFLIPDVFDEDNGKKLMGYEGSWAYIATIAWSKVSKAGKISNGDFPSKGIIIFCLVTDIGVLEISYGLSFALLQVQIEGAVAQGGKPAASVHLIKVPRCHVLHSGVHSVPFNNSFLNSHKPFRRLAISFSRCSSINAAAAVSQQFLE
;
A
#
# COMPACT_ATOMS: atom_id res chain seq x y z
N MET A 1 0.42 -5.26 -19.76
CA MET A 1 -0.34 -6.53 -19.72
C MET A 1 -1.84 -6.26 -19.96
N PRO A 2 -2.55 -7.02 -20.81
CA PRO A 2 -3.98 -6.81 -21.03
C PRO A 2 -4.82 -7.19 -19.79
N THR A 3 -5.83 -6.37 -19.46
CA THR A 3 -6.72 -6.56 -18.29
C THR A 3 -7.54 -7.86 -18.38
N SER A 4 -8.06 -8.33 -17.25
CA SER A 4 -8.88 -9.56 -17.20
C SER A 4 -10.12 -9.41 -18.08
N LEU A 5 -10.75 -8.23 -18.07
CA LEU A 5 -11.86 -7.88 -18.95
C LEU A 5 -11.46 -7.97 -20.42
N HIS A 6 -10.32 -7.40 -20.80
CA HIS A 6 -9.84 -7.42 -22.18
C HIS A 6 -9.62 -8.86 -22.69
N LYS A 7 -9.00 -9.71 -21.87
CA LYS A 7 -8.81 -11.15 -22.18
C LYS A 7 -10.15 -11.86 -22.36
N THR A 8 -11.08 -11.63 -21.44
CA THR A 8 -12.42 -12.25 -21.47
C THR A 8 -13.22 -11.78 -22.68
N ARG A 9 -13.18 -10.49 -23.02
CA ARG A 9 -13.80 -9.90 -24.20
C ARG A 9 -13.28 -10.52 -25.49
N LYS A 10 -11.95 -10.71 -25.61
CA LYS A 10 -11.32 -11.35 -26.78
C LYS A 10 -11.76 -12.80 -26.94
N ILE A 11 -11.85 -13.56 -25.85
CA ILE A 11 -12.30 -14.97 -25.88
C ILE A 11 -13.76 -15.06 -26.36
N ILE A 12 -14.63 -14.19 -25.85
CA ILE A 12 -16.04 -14.17 -26.24
C ILE A 12 -16.20 -13.70 -27.69
N ALA A 13 -15.46 -12.67 -28.11
CA ALA A 13 -15.42 -12.20 -29.49
C ALA A 13 -15.03 -13.32 -30.46
N LYS A 14 -13.95 -14.07 -30.14
CA LYS A 14 -13.52 -15.21 -30.96
C LYS A 14 -14.58 -16.30 -31.09
N LYS A 15 -15.35 -16.56 -30.03
CA LYS A 15 -16.44 -17.56 -30.04
C LYS A 15 -17.68 -17.11 -30.82
N ARG A 16 -17.91 -15.81 -30.95
CA ARG A 16 -19.15 -15.23 -31.49
C ARG A 16 -18.94 -14.41 -32.77
N GLY A 17 -17.83 -14.63 -33.48
CA GLY A 17 -17.55 -13.93 -34.74
C GLY A 17 -17.38 -12.41 -34.59
N GLY A 18 -16.87 -11.94 -33.44
CA GLY A 18 -16.57 -10.53 -33.20
C GLY A 18 -17.65 -9.73 -32.46
N VAL A 19 -18.89 -10.23 -32.38
CA VAL A 19 -20.00 -9.47 -31.76
C VAL A 19 -20.10 -9.75 -30.25
N VAL A 20 -19.57 -8.83 -29.43
CA VAL A 20 -19.62 -8.93 -27.95
C VAL A 20 -20.73 -8.08 -27.32
N ASN A 21 -21.27 -7.11 -28.05
CA ASN A 21 -22.24 -6.14 -27.51
C ASN A 21 -23.68 -6.68 -27.47
N SER A 22 -23.98 -7.75 -28.22
CA SER A 22 -25.30 -8.41 -28.24
C SER A 22 -25.31 -9.63 -27.32
N LEU A 23 -25.20 -9.40 -26.01
CA LEU A 23 -25.29 -10.45 -25.00
C LEU A 23 -26.51 -10.22 -24.11
N HIS A 24 -27.32 -11.27 -23.92
CA HIS A 24 -28.41 -11.22 -22.96
C HIS A 24 -27.85 -10.96 -21.55
N ALA A 25 -28.54 -10.13 -20.77
CA ALA A 25 -28.08 -9.64 -19.47
C ALA A 25 -27.70 -10.75 -18.48
N LYS A 26 -28.41 -11.89 -18.52
CA LYS A 26 -28.17 -13.07 -17.66
C LYS A 26 -27.48 -14.24 -18.36
N SER A 27 -26.88 -14.01 -19.54
CA SER A 27 -26.13 -15.06 -20.22
C SER A 27 -24.86 -15.44 -19.43
N ARG A 28 -24.36 -16.66 -19.64
CA ARG A 28 -23.08 -17.09 -19.04
C ARG A 28 -21.93 -16.17 -19.43
N ASP A 29 -21.92 -15.68 -20.67
CA ASP A 29 -20.88 -14.78 -21.19
C ASP A 29 -20.99 -13.36 -20.60
N SER A 30 -22.21 -12.83 -20.40
CA SER A 30 -22.38 -11.55 -19.70
C SER A 30 -21.95 -11.64 -18.23
N MET A 31 -22.22 -12.76 -17.55
CA MET A 31 -21.76 -12.98 -16.18
C MET A 31 -20.23 -13.07 -16.10
N ARG A 32 -19.58 -13.76 -17.05
CA ARG A 32 -18.12 -13.81 -17.15
C ARG A 32 -17.52 -12.41 -17.33
N LEU A 33 -18.10 -11.58 -18.20
CA LEU A 33 -17.67 -10.19 -18.39
C LEU A 33 -17.82 -9.35 -17.13
N ARG A 34 -18.96 -9.47 -16.42
CA ARG A 34 -19.20 -8.77 -15.15
C ARG A 34 -18.20 -9.17 -14.07
N LEU A 35 -17.90 -10.46 -13.93
CA LEU A 35 -16.91 -10.94 -12.96
C LEU A 35 -15.49 -10.47 -13.30
N ALA A 36 -15.13 -10.47 -14.57
CA ALA A 36 -13.83 -9.97 -15.03
C ALA A 36 -13.71 -8.45 -14.75
N HIS A 37 -14.75 -7.68 -15.05
CA HIS A 37 -14.81 -6.25 -14.75
C HIS A 37 -14.72 -5.97 -13.23
N ALA A 38 -15.51 -6.69 -12.43
CA ALA A 38 -15.49 -6.55 -10.97
C ALA A 38 -14.14 -6.97 -10.34
N ARG A 39 -13.36 -7.83 -11.01
CA ARG A 39 -11.98 -8.13 -10.60
C ARG A 39 -11.05 -6.97 -10.91
N ASP A 40 -11.12 -6.42 -12.12
CA ASP A 40 -10.28 -5.28 -12.52
C ASP A 40 -10.54 -4.05 -11.63
N ILE A 41 -11.82 -3.72 -11.33
CA ILE A 41 -12.17 -2.65 -10.39
C ILE A 41 -11.56 -2.87 -8.99
N ARG A 42 -11.56 -4.11 -8.49
CA ARG A 42 -10.98 -4.40 -7.16
C ARG A 42 -9.47 -4.22 -7.15
N LEU A 43 -8.78 -4.65 -8.21
CA LEU A 43 -7.34 -4.47 -8.35
C LEU A 43 -6.98 -2.98 -8.45
N GLU A 44 -7.74 -2.23 -9.24
CA GLU A 44 -7.58 -0.77 -9.36
C GLU A 44 -7.80 -0.07 -8.02
N LYS A 45 -8.87 -0.40 -7.29
CA LYS A 45 -9.12 0.13 -5.94
C LYS A 45 -7.97 -0.18 -4.98
N GLN A 46 -7.41 -1.39 -5.05
CA GLN A 46 -6.28 -1.78 -4.21
C GLN A 46 -5.00 -1.01 -4.58
N ALA A 47 -4.75 -0.81 -5.88
CA ALA A 47 -3.62 0.01 -6.36
C ALA A 47 -3.77 1.47 -5.89
N ASN A 48 -4.94 2.08 -6.10
CA ASN A 48 -5.21 3.45 -5.67
C ASN A 48 -5.12 3.61 -4.14
N ALA A 49 -5.50 2.59 -3.37
CA ALA A 49 -5.34 2.61 -1.92
C ALA A 49 -3.88 2.54 -1.47
N ARG A 50 -2.95 2.01 -2.29
CA ARG A 50 -1.51 2.05 -2.02
C ARG A 50 -0.97 3.44 -2.32
N VAL A 51 -1.28 3.99 -3.50
CA VAL A 51 -0.86 5.35 -3.90
C VAL A 51 -1.27 6.39 -2.86
N ARG A 52 -2.50 6.34 -2.33
CA ARG A 52 -2.96 7.25 -1.27
C ARG A 52 -2.21 7.15 0.06
N LYS A 53 -1.59 6.00 0.34
CA LYS A 53 -0.73 5.82 1.53
C LYS A 53 0.68 6.32 1.28
N GLU A 54 1.10 6.34 0.02
CA GLU A 54 2.41 6.75 -0.45
C GLU A 54 2.50 8.26 -0.64
N GLU A 55 1.39 8.89 -1.07
CA GLU A 55 1.22 10.35 -1.26
C GLU A 55 1.81 11.21 -0.12
N PRO A 56 1.49 11.03 1.17
CA PRO A 56 2.05 11.88 2.25
C PRO A 56 3.58 11.75 2.41
N ILE A 57 4.17 10.64 1.96
CA ILE A 57 5.62 10.42 2.00
C ILE A 57 6.27 11.22 0.87
N VAL A 58 5.66 11.24 -0.32
CA VAL A 58 6.13 12.05 -1.46
C VAL A 58 6.03 13.54 -1.12
N ASP A 59 4.87 14.00 -0.66
CA ASP A 59 4.61 15.41 -0.32
C ASP A 59 5.65 15.94 0.68
N ARG A 60 6.02 15.11 1.66
CA ARG A 60 7.03 15.45 2.66
C ARG A 60 8.40 15.62 2.02
N ILE A 61 8.81 14.69 1.17
CA ILE A 61 10.11 14.74 0.49
C ILE A 61 10.19 15.96 -0.42
N GLU A 62 9.13 16.23 -1.19
CA GLU A 62 9.07 17.40 -2.05
C GLU A 62 9.19 18.70 -1.25
N TYR A 63 8.54 18.80 -0.09
CA TYR A 63 8.66 19.96 0.79
C TYR A 63 10.11 20.20 1.23
N PHE A 64 10.79 19.17 1.75
CA PHE A 64 12.19 19.32 2.17
C PHE A 64 13.14 19.52 0.99
N HIS A 65 12.90 18.84 -0.13
CA HIS A 65 13.69 18.99 -1.36
C HIS A 65 13.62 20.42 -1.90
N ASN A 66 12.42 21.00 -1.99
CA ASN A 66 12.23 22.37 -2.44
C ASN A 66 12.97 23.37 -1.54
N TYR A 67 12.92 23.17 -0.23
CA TYR A 67 13.65 24.02 0.70
C TYR A 67 15.17 23.94 0.55
N LEU A 68 15.72 22.74 0.41
CA LEU A 68 17.16 22.55 0.17
C LEU A 68 17.60 23.18 -1.15
N LYS A 69 16.76 23.06 -2.19
CA LYS A 69 16.99 23.65 -3.50
C LYS A 69 16.93 25.17 -3.50
N GLU A 70 16.02 25.76 -2.73
CA GLU A 70 15.93 27.22 -2.57
C GLU A 70 17.15 27.80 -1.85
N LYS A 71 17.69 27.07 -0.86
CA LYS A 71 18.86 27.51 -0.09
C LYS A 71 20.20 27.11 -0.71
N ASP A 72 20.20 26.15 -1.64
CA ASP A 72 21.39 25.49 -2.19
C ASP A 72 22.30 24.91 -1.10
N VAL A 73 21.68 24.26 -0.09
CA VAL A 73 22.37 23.68 1.06
C VAL A 73 22.13 22.18 1.10
N THR A 74 23.16 21.41 1.44
CA THR A 74 23.10 19.93 1.54
C THR A 74 22.95 19.41 2.97
N ARG A 75 23.02 20.27 3.98
CA ARG A 75 22.90 19.89 5.39
C ARG A 75 22.16 20.96 6.18
N LEU A 76 21.20 20.56 7.00
CA LEU A 76 20.44 21.46 7.85
C LEU A 76 20.76 21.26 9.33
N GLU A 77 20.69 22.35 10.07
CA GLU A 77 20.84 22.34 11.53
C GLU A 77 19.50 22.03 12.20
N LEU A 78 19.55 21.40 13.38
CA LEU A 78 18.38 21.01 14.18
C LEU A 78 17.31 22.12 14.35
N PRO A 79 17.64 23.36 14.77
CA PRO A 79 16.62 24.39 14.96
C PRO A 79 15.89 24.79 13.67
N GLU A 80 16.59 24.72 12.54
CA GLU A 80 16.03 25.03 11.22
C GLU A 80 15.05 23.93 10.80
N VAL A 81 15.42 22.66 10.98
CA VAL A 81 14.55 21.51 10.74
C VAL A 81 13.29 21.55 11.60
N GLN A 82 13.40 21.96 12.87
CA GLN A 82 12.23 22.12 13.74
C GLN A 82 11.27 23.19 13.24
N THR A 83 11.81 24.31 12.74
CA THR A 83 10.99 25.40 12.17
C THR A 83 10.30 24.95 10.88
N LEU A 84 11.01 24.19 10.04
CA LEU A 84 10.43 23.56 8.84
C LEU A 84 9.29 22.61 9.17
N ILE A 85 9.50 21.70 10.12
CA ILE A 85 8.46 20.75 10.54
C ILE A 85 7.25 21.51 11.09
N HIS A 86 7.48 22.53 11.92
CA HIS A 86 6.41 23.37 12.45
C HIS A 86 5.59 24.03 11.32
N ASN A 87 6.25 24.63 10.33
CA ASN A 87 5.58 25.24 9.20
C ASN A 87 4.79 24.22 8.37
N TYR A 88 5.33 23.02 8.18
CA TYR A 88 4.66 21.93 7.48
C TYR A 88 3.41 21.43 8.23
N VAL A 89 3.49 21.26 9.55
CA VAL A 89 2.35 20.82 10.37
C VAL A 89 1.20 21.85 10.34
N HIS A 90 1.53 23.14 10.40
CA HIS A 90 0.56 24.24 10.45
C HIS A 90 0.09 24.74 9.07
N GLN A 91 0.49 24.10 7.97
CA GLN A 91 0.12 24.53 6.61
C GLN A 91 -1.40 24.55 6.33
N HIS A 92 -2.19 23.79 7.09
CA HIS A 92 -3.63 23.66 6.91
C HIS A 92 -4.45 24.56 7.85
N ASP A 93 -3.80 25.22 8.82
CA ASP A 93 -4.51 25.99 9.85
C ASP A 93 -5.18 27.24 9.27
N GLU A 94 -4.53 27.90 8.32
CA GLU A 94 -5.08 29.08 7.65
C GLU A 94 -6.35 28.71 6.87
N GLU A 95 -6.28 27.67 6.04
CA GLU A 95 -7.42 27.16 5.28
C GLU A 95 -8.57 26.70 6.20
N PHE A 96 -8.23 26.01 7.29
CA PHE A 96 -9.23 25.56 8.27
C PHE A 96 -9.94 26.76 8.93
N ASN A 97 -9.18 27.80 9.28
CA ASN A 97 -9.74 29.02 9.86
C ASN A 97 -10.63 29.78 8.87
N GLU A 98 -10.29 29.82 7.59
CA GLU A 98 -11.14 30.41 6.54
C GLU A 98 -12.46 29.66 6.37
N VAL A 99 -12.41 28.32 6.28
CA VAL A 99 -13.61 27.47 6.16
C VAL A 99 -14.51 27.63 7.39
N LYS A 100 -13.91 27.71 8.58
CA LYS A 100 -14.63 27.93 9.84
C LYS A 100 -15.26 29.32 9.92
N LYS A 101 -14.60 30.36 9.42
CA LYS A 101 -15.13 31.74 9.36
C LYS A 101 -16.26 31.89 8.34
N ALA A 102 -16.16 31.21 7.19
CA ALA A 102 -17.21 31.19 6.18
C ALA A 102 -18.50 30.49 6.66
N ARG A 103 -18.39 29.64 7.68
CA ARG A 103 -19.53 28.95 8.29
C ARG A 103 -20.35 29.91 9.15
N ARG A 104 -21.66 29.95 8.89
CA ARG A 104 -22.61 30.66 9.77
C ARG A 104 -22.69 29.98 11.14
N PRO A 105 -22.80 30.74 12.24
CA PRO A 105 -22.94 30.16 13.58
C PRO A 105 -24.17 29.24 13.62
N GLY A 106 -24.02 28.06 14.24
CA GLY A 106 -25.08 27.05 14.39
C GLY A 106 -25.20 26.00 13.28
N ARG A 107 -24.48 26.12 12.15
CA ARG A 107 -24.42 25.06 11.13
C ARG A 107 -23.40 23.98 11.51
N PRO A 108 -23.66 22.67 11.32
CA PRO A 108 -22.65 21.62 11.51
C PRO A 108 -21.46 21.81 10.57
N ALA A 109 -20.32 21.20 10.93
CA ALA A 109 -19.10 21.26 10.14
C ALA A 109 -19.31 20.67 8.73
N SER A 110 -18.65 21.27 7.74
CA SER A 110 -18.68 20.73 6.37
C SER A 110 -17.73 19.53 6.22
N THR A 111 -17.93 18.69 5.20
CA THR A 111 -17.01 17.58 4.94
C THR A 111 -15.57 18.04 4.71
N ARG A 112 -15.36 19.23 4.14
CA ARG A 112 -14.02 19.83 3.96
C ARG A 112 -13.42 20.23 5.31
N GLU A 113 -14.20 20.85 6.18
CA GLU A 113 -13.78 21.22 7.55
C GLU A 113 -13.36 19.98 8.35
N ASP A 114 -14.16 18.90 8.30
CA ASP A 114 -13.83 17.63 8.97
C ASP A 114 -12.56 16.98 8.42
N GLN A 115 -12.34 17.06 7.10
CA GLN A 115 -11.12 16.52 6.47
C GLN A 115 -9.88 17.31 6.87
N LEU A 116 -9.95 18.64 6.86
CA LEU A 116 -8.85 19.51 7.28
C LEU A 116 -8.50 19.29 8.74
N LYS A 117 -9.51 19.23 9.61
CA LYS A 117 -9.32 18.95 11.03
C LYS A 117 -8.59 17.62 11.25
N ARG A 118 -9.03 16.54 10.59
CA ARG A 118 -8.37 15.23 10.69
C ARG A 118 -6.91 15.27 10.23
N LYS A 119 -6.59 16.04 9.19
CA LYS A 119 -5.21 16.22 8.71
C LYS A 119 -4.36 16.91 9.76
N ILE A 120 -4.85 18.02 10.33
CA ILE A 120 -4.16 18.77 11.39
C ILE A 120 -3.94 17.87 12.60
N ASP A 121 -5.01 17.25 13.13
CA ASP A 121 -4.92 16.35 14.28
C ASP A 121 -3.90 15.21 14.05
N THR A 122 -3.87 14.64 12.84
CA THR A 122 -2.91 13.57 12.48
C THR A 122 -1.47 14.08 12.47
N LEU A 123 -1.22 15.26 11.88
CA LEU A 123 0.12 15.84 11.80
C LEU A 123 0.65 16.26 13.17
N GLU A 124 -0.21 16.83 14.03
CA GLU A 124 0.13 17.18 15.41
C GLU A 124 0.48 15.93 16.22
N GLU A 125 -0.34 14.88 16.14
CA GLU A 125 -0.06 13.60 16.80
C GLU A 125 1.26 12.96 16.31
N GLU A 126 1.56 13.03 15.01
CA GLU A 126 2.83 12.56 14.46
C GLU A 126 4.01 13.38 14.99
N TYR A 127 3.85 14.70 15.11
CA TYR A 127 4.90 15.58 15.60
C TYR A 127 5.23 15.36 17.09
N GLU A 128 4.21 15.07 17.91
CA GLU A 128 4.41 14.70 19.32
C GLU A 128 5.17 13.37 19.45
N LYS A 129 4.76 12.34 18.69
CA LYS A 129 5.36 10.99 18.75
C LYS A 129 6.77 10.94 18.14
N GLY A 130 7.09 11.87 17.24
CA GLY A 130 8.35 11.91 16.50
C GLY A 130 8.09 11.89 14.99
N PHE A 131 8.16 13.07 14.39
CA PHE A 131 7.88 13.28 12.98
C PHE A 131 8.97 12.66 12.12
N LEU A 132 8.56 11.78 11.21
CA LEU A 132 9.48 11.04 10.36
C LEU A 132 9.86 11.89 9.14
N ILE A 133 11.13 12.21 8.94
CA ILE A 133 11.62 13.04 7.84
C ILE A 133 12.73 12.32 7.06
N PRO A 134 12.95 12.67 5.77
CA PRO A 134 14.20 12.30 5.12
C PRO A 134 15.35 12.92 5.92
N ASP A 135 16.43 12.17 6.08
CA ASP A 135 17.55 12.63 6.88
C ASP A 135 18.29 13.79 6.20
N VAL A 136 18.23 14.97 6.80
CA VAL A 136 18.84 16.20 6.29
C VAL A 136 20.04 16.65 7.13
N PHE A 137 20.41 15.85 8.14
CA PHE A 137 21.55 16.14 9.01
C PHE A 137 22.88 15.70 8.39
N ASP A 138 22.84 14.62 7.61
CA ASP A 138 24.00 14.08 6.90
C ASP A 138 24.15 14.68 5.50
N GLU A 139 25.34 15.20 5.18
CA GLU A 139 25.65 15.82 3.88
C GLU A 139 25.48 14.85 2.70
N ASP A 140 25.85 13.58 2.88
CA ASP A 140 25.73 12.56 1.84
C ASP A 140 24.26 12.23 1.54
N ASN A 141 23.40 12.24 2.55
CA ASN A 141 21.98 12.02 2.35
C ASN A 141 21.29 13.25 1.75
N GLY A 142 21.73 14.46 2.12
CA GLY A 142 21.29 15.70 1.48
C GLY A 142 21.62 15.76 -0.01
N LYS A 143 22.82 15.30 -0.43
CA LYS A 143 23.16 15.15 -1.86
C LYS A 143 22.23 14.19 -2.60
N LYS A 144 21.88 13.06 -1.97
CA LYS A 144 20.88 12.14 -2.53
C LYS A 144 19.53 12.82 -2.68
N LEU A 145 19.08 13.53 -1.64
CA LEU A 145 17.82 14.24 -1.67
C LEU A 145 17.79 15.33 -2.76
N MET A 146 18.91 16.01 -3.03
CA MET A 146 19.03 16.96 -4.14
C MET A 146 18.96 16.30 -5.52
N GLY A 147 19.40 15.05 -5.65
CA GLY A 147 19.29 14.25 -6.88
C GLY A 147 17.93 13.58 -7.09
N TYR A 148 16.94 13.87 -6.25
CA TYR A 148 15.60 13.30 -6.36
C TYR A 148 14.82 13.93 -7.52
N GLU A 149 14.40 13.10 -8.49
CA GLU A 149 13.63 13.52 -9.68
C GLU A 149 12.16 13.07 -9.65
N GLY A 150 11.59 12.75 -8.47
CA GLY A 150 10.19 12.29 -8.37
C GLY A 150 10.00 10.77 -8.44
N SER A 151 11.07 9.98 -8.49
CA SER A 151 10.99 8.51 -8.57
C SER A 151 10.79 7.86 -7.20
N TRP A 152 9.69 7.11 -7.03
CA TRP A 152 9.40 6.38 -5.78
C TRP A 152 10.49 5.37 -5.40
N ALA A 153 11.10 4.69 -6.37
CA ALA A 153 12.17 3.73 -6.10
C ALA A 153 13.39 4.40 -5.45
N TYR A 154 13.65 5.66 -5.80
CA TYR A 154 14.75 6.44 -5.25
C TYR A 154 14.51 6.79 -3.78
N ILE A 155 13.26 7.09 -3.40
CA ILE A 155 12.86 7.43 -2.03
C ILE A 155 13.28 6.34 -1.02
N ALA A 156 13.18 5.07 -1.42
CA ALA A 156 13.53 3.94 -0.56
C ALA A 156 15.04 3.84 -0.25
N THR A 157 15.90 4.53 -1.02
CA THR A 157 17.36 4.54 -0.82
C THR A 157 17.84 5.63 0.14
N ILE A 158 16.97 6.61 0.43
CA ILE A 158 17.24 7.75 1.30
C ILE A 158 17.11 7.29 2.75
N ALA A 159 18.02 7.75 3.62
CA ALA A 159 17.92 7.50 5.06
C ALA A 159 16.81 8.34 5.70
N TRP A 160 16.20 7.81 6.75
CA TRP A 160 15.08 8.45 7.44
C TRP A 160 15.42 8.68 8.91
N SER A 161 15.05 9.85 9.43
CA SER A 161 15.20 10.20 10.84
C SER A 161 13.87 10.66 11.43
N LYS A 162 13.71 10.51 12.73
CA LYS A 162 12.53 10.96 13.49
C LYS A 162 12.94 12.11 14.39
N VAL A 163 12.20 13.22 14.28
CA VAL A 163 12.41 14.43 15.06
C VAL A 163 11.18 14.68 15.92
N SER A 164 11.34 14.65 17.24
CA SER A 164 10.28 15.02 18.19
C SER A 164 10.24 16.53 18.41
N LYS A 165 9.08 17.06 18.85
CA LYS A 165 8.92 18.44 19.32
C LYS A 165 9.98 18.87 20.34
N ALA A 166 10.48 17.95 21.17
CA ALA A 166 11.55 18.21 22.14
C ALA A 166 12.97 18.29 21.53
N GLY A 167 13.11 18.17 20.21
CA GLY A 167 14.40 18.18 19.51
C GLY A 167 15.18 16.88 19.63
N LYS A 168 14.54 15.79 20.06
CA LYS A 168 15.19 14.48 20.10
C LYS A 168 15.20 13.88 18.71
N ILE A 169 16.40 13.57 18.22
CA ILE A 169 16.62 12.86 16.95
C ILE A 169 16.75 11.36 17.26
N SER A 170 16.03 10.54 16.52
CA SER A 170 16.15 9.08 16.56
C SER A 170 16.14 8.51 15.15
N ASN A 171 16.77 7.36 14.95
CA ASN A 171 16.79 6.73 13.64
C ASN A 171 15.38 6.28 13.24
N GLY A 172 14.96 6.65 12.03
CA GLY A 172 13.66 6.35 11.46
C GLY A 172 13.74 5.16 10.52
N ASP A 173 12.71 4.33 10.54
CA ASP A 173 12.53 3.29 9.54
C ASP A 173 11.66 3.80 8.39
N PHE A 174 11.94 3.33 7.17
CA PHE A 174 11.12 3.65 6.00
C PHE A 174 9.66 3.22 6.23
N PRO A 175 8.66 4.10 6.05
CA PRO A 175 7.28 3.86 6.47
C PRO A 175 6.55 2.82 5.59
N SER A 176 7.22 2.21 4.62
CA SER A 176 6.63 1.28 3.66
C SER A 176 7.25 -0.14 3.66
N LYS A 177 7.85 -0.61 4.77
CA LYS A 177 8.46 -1.96 4.87
C LYS A 177 7.58 -3.13 4.35
N GLY A 178 6.25 -2.96 4.24
CA GLY A 178 5.33 -3.93 3.63
C GLY A 178 4.95 -3.70 2.15
N ILE A 179 5.40 -2.63 1.50
CA ILE A 179 4.97 -2.17 0.17
C ILE A 179 6.05 -2.45 -0.90
N ILE A 180 7.33 -2.24 -0.59
CA ILE A 180 8.44 -2.37 -1.57
C ILE A 180 8.52 -3.78 -2.17
N ILE A 181 8.22 -4.82 -1.39
CA ILE A 181 8.30 -6.23 -1.84
C ILE A 181 7.35 -6.51 -3.03
N PHE A 182 6.29 -5.72 -3.22
CA PHE A 182 5.32 -5.96 -4.30
C PHE A 182 5.45 -5.02 -5.51
N CYS A 183 6.06 -3.84 -5.40
CA CYS A 183 6.30 -2.95 -6.55
C CYS A 183 7.49 -3.37 -7.40
N LEU A 184 8.52 -3.99 -6.82
CA LEU A 184 9.67 -4.47 -7.59
C LEU A 184 9.33 -5.58 -8.62
N VAL A 185 8.13 -6.16 -8.54
CA VAL A 185 7.67 -7.21 -9.47
C VAL A 185 6.95 -6.63 -10.70
N THR A 186 6.57 -5.35 -10.71
CA THR A 186 5.78 -4.76 -11.81
C THR A 186 6.52 -3.80 -12.73
N ASP A 187 7.69 -3.29 -12.34
CA ASP A 187 8.37 -2.20 -13.07
C ASP A 187 9.74 -2.55 -13.68
N ILE A 188 10.06 -3.84 -13.85
CA ILE A 188 11.18 -4.27 -14.71
C ILE A 188 10.60 -4.67 -16.07
N GLY A 189 10.59 -3.74 -17.03
CA GLY A 189 10.47 -4.11 -18.44
C GLY A 189 9.78 -3.12 -19.37
N VAL A 190 10.30 -1.91 -19.49
CA VAL A 190 10.25 -1.17 -20.76
C VAL A 190 11.63 -0.55 -20.99
N LEU A 191 12.54 -1.35 -21.54
CA LEU A 191 13.68 -0.81 -22.29
C LEU A 191 13.53 -1.32 -23.72
N GLU A 192 13.40 -0.38 -24.64
CA GLU A 192 13.30 -0.59 -26.07
C GLU A 192 14.50 -1.40 -26.57
N ILE A 193 14.24 -2.52 -27.27
CA ILE A 193 15.23 -3.17 -28.10
C ILE A 193 15.03 -2.65 -29.52
N SER A 194 15.62 -1.48 -29.78
CA SER A 194 15.91 -0.99 -31.13
C SER A 194 17.41 -1.00 -31.33
N TYR A 195 18.00 -2.17 -31.57
CA TYR A 195 19.27 -2.28 -32.28
C TYR A 195 19.28 -3.59 -33.07
N GLY A 196 19.03 -3.47 -34.37
CA GLY A 196 19.51 -4.44 -35.34
C GLY A 196 21.03 -4.34 -35.38
N LEU A 197 21.71 -5.47 -35.27
CA LEU A 197 23.10 -5.58 -35.71
C LEU A 197 23.36 -7.00 -36.19
N SER A 198 23.85 -7.07 -37.42
CA SER A 198 24.23 -8.26 -38.17
C SER A 198 25.07 -9.23 -37.34
N PHE A 199 24.65 -10.49 -37.40
CA PHE A 199 25.45 -11.65 -37.09
C PHE A 199 26.53 -11.80 -38.17
N ALA A 200 27.79 -11.51 -37.85
CA ALA A 200 28.93 -11.90 -38.66
C ALA A 200 29.99 -12.52 -37.76
N LEU A 201 30.36 -13.74 -38.13
CA LEU A 201 31.44 -14.57 -37.62
C LEU A 201 32.70 -13.76 -37.28
N LEU A 202 33.32 -14.07 -36.14
CA LEU A 202 34.75 -14.37 -36.17
C LEU A 202 35.14 -15.35 -35.06
N GLN A 203 35.81 -16.40 -35.51
CA GLN A 203 36.34 -17.54 -34.79
C GLN A 203 37.85 -17.35 -34.72
N VAL A 204 38.45 -17.29 -33.52
CA VAL A 204 39.90 -17.45 -33.36
C VAL A 204 40.21 -18.19 -32.05
N GLN A 205 40.64 -19.43 -32.25
CA GLN A 205 41.60 -20.26 -31.52
C GLN A 205 42.40 -19.57 -30.40
N ILE A 206 42.40 -20.16 -29.20
CA ILE A 206 43.61 -20.30 -28.36
C ILE A 206 43.63 -21.71 -27.76
N GLU A 207 44.45 -22.56 -28.38
CA GLU A 207 45.17 -23.67 -27.74
C GLU A 207 46.23 -23.04 -26.80
N GLY A 208 46.64 -23.55 -25.65
CA GLY A 208 46.48 -24.83 -24.99
C GLY A 208 47.68 -24.94 -24.05
N ALA A 209 47.47 -25.19 -22.76
CA ALA A 209 48.51 -25.65 -21.84
C ALA A 209 47.87 -26.00 -20.48
N VAL A 210 47.65 -27.29 -20.21
CA VAL A 210 47.97 -27.92 -18.91
C VAL A 210 48.07 -29.43 -19.15
N ALA A 211 49.23 -29.96 -18.78
CA ALA A 211 49.60 -31.35 -18.85
C ALA A 211 49.01 -32.16 -17.68
N GLN A 212 48.54 -33.36 -18.03
CA GLN A 212 48.69 -34.65 -17.34
C GLN A 212 48.21 -34.82 -15.89
N GLY A 213 47.26 -35.76 -15.73
CA GLY A 213 47.37 -36.80 -14.69
C GLY A 213 46.22 -36.84 -13.69
N GLY A 214 45.20 -37.65 -13.97
CA GLY A 214 44.27 -38.10 -12.95
C GLY A 214 42.88 -38.41 -13.49
N LYS A 215 42.58 -39.70 -13.72
CA LYS A 215 41.21 -40.19 -13.87
C LYS A 215 40.55 -40.22 -12.49
N PRO A 216 39.39 -39.58 -12.31
CA PRO A 216 38.41 -40.10 -11.36
C PRO A 216 37.17 -40.62 -12.10
N ALA A 217 36.84 -41.87 -11.79
CA ALA A 217 35.68 -42.60 -12.24
C ALA A 217 34.38 -41.83 -11.91
N ALA A 218 33.53 -41.64 -12.91
CA ALA A 218 32.18 -41.13 -12.74
C ALA A 218 31.30 -42.21 -12.10
N SER A 219 31.10 -42.12 -10.78
CA SER A 219 30.03 -42.82 -10.08
C SER A 219 28.77 -41.96 -10.15
N VAL A 220 27.83 -42.35 -11.00
CA VAL A 220 26.49 -41.75 -11.07
C VAL A 220 25.68 -42.30 -9.90
N HIS A 221 25.65 -41.59 -8.78
CA HIS A 221 24.68 -41.84 -7.73
C HIS A 221 23.35 -41.20 -8.12
N LEU A 222 22.46 -42.06 -8.63
CA LEU A 222 21.06 -41.78 -8.85
C LEU A 222 20.38 -41.55 -7.50
N ILE A 223 20.26 -40.29 -7.06
CA ILE A 223 19.47 -39.94 -5.89
C ILE A 223 17.99 -40.14 -6.25
N LYS A 224 17.46 -41.27 -5.78
CA LYS A 224 16.06 -41.67 -5.90
C LYS A 224 15.23 -40.79 -4.98
N VAL A 225 14.54 -39.81 -5.55
CA VAL A 225 13.57 -38.97 -4.82
C VAL A 225 12.42 -39.87 -4.33
N PRO A 226 12.14 -39.95 -3.02
CA PRO A 226 11.03 -40.76 -2.52
C PRO A 226 9.69 -40.17 -2.96
N ARG A 227 8.89 -41.07 -3.54
CA ARG A 227 7.51 -40.87 -4.00
C ARG A 227 6.65 -40.52 -2.78
N CYS A 228 6.16 -39.28 -2.68
CA CYS A 228 5.22 -38.88 -1.64
C CYS A 228 3.93 -39.72 -1.76
N HIS A 229 3.69 -40.56 -0.77
CA HIS A 229 2.42 -41.25 -0.58
C HIS A 229 1.35 -40.24 -0.21
N VAL A 230 0.33 -40.14 -1.06
CA VAL A 230 -0.93 -39.46 -0.77
C VAL A 230 -1.68 -40.31 0.26
N LEU A 231 -1.59 -39.92 1.53
CA LEU A 231 -2.44 -40.45 2.58
C LEU A 231 -3.89 -40.00 2.32
N HIS A 232 -4.74 -40.97 1.99
CA HIS A 232 -6.19 -40.80 2.00
C HIS A 232 -6.66 -40.67 3.45
N SER A 233 -7.00 -39.45 3.88
CA SER A 233 -7.84 -39.25 5.06
C SER A 233 -9.28 -39.55 4.68
N GLY A 234 -9.82 -40.63 5.23
CA GLY A 234 -11.20 -41.07 5.05
C GLY A 234 -12.20 -40.01 5.48
N VAL A 235 -13.09 -39.65 4.55
CA VAL A 235 -14.29 -38.87 4.84
C VAL A 235 -15.33 -39.84 5.37
N HIS A 236 -15.57 -39.82 6.69
CA HIS A 236 -16.72 -40.49 7.28
C HIS A 236 -18.01 -39.84 6.77
N SER A 237 -18.78 -40.61 6.02
CA SER A 237 -20.14 -40.31 5.60
C SER A 237 -21.07 -40.32 6.81
N VAL A 238 -21.68 -39.17 7.11
CA VAL A 238 -22.83 -39.08 8.03
C VAL A 238 -24.11 -39.17 7.18
N PRO A 239 -25.04 -40.09 7.45
CA PRO A 239 -26.25 -40.24 6.66
C PRO A 239 -27.23 -39.08 6.90
N PHE A 240 -27.60 -38.42 5.80
CA PHE A 240 -28.61 -37.37 5.75
C PHE A 240 -30.00 -38.04 5.80
N ASN A 241 -30.67 -37.95 6.95
CA ASN A 241 -31.99 -38.53 7.13
C ASN A 241 -33.06 -37.58 6.55
N ASN A 242 -33.76 -38.07 5.54
CA ASN A 242 -34.70 -37.32 4.73
C ASN A 242 -36.13 -37.68 5.17
N SER A 243 -36.68 -36.90 6.09
CA SER A 243 -38.09 -37.00 6.46
C SER A 243 -38.52 -35.69 7.11
N PHE A 244 -39.18 -34.81 6.35
CA PHE A 244 -40.45 -34.21 6.76
C PHE A 244 -41.05 -33.39 5.61
N LEU A 245 -42.16 -33.90 5.07
CA LEU A 245 -43.03 -33.22 4.13
C LEU A 245 -43.86 -32.13 4.84
N ASN A 246 -44.12 -31.06 4.09
CA ASN A 246 -45.33 -30.23 4.08
C ASN A 246 -45.85 -29.61 5.39
N SER A 247 -45.81 -28.27 5.48
CA SER A 247 -47.03 -27.48 5.73
C SER A 247 -46.86 -26.00 5.39
N HIS A 248 -47.89 -25.46 4.73
CA HIS A 248 -48.12 -24.05 4.43
C HIS A 248 -48.35 -23.21 5.71
N LYS A 249 -47.74 -22.01 5.80
CA LYS A 249 -48.40 -20.68 5.91
C LYS A 249 -47.44 -19.56 6.40
N PRO A 250 -47.73 -18.27 6.09
CA PRO A 250 -46.79 -17.15 6.21
C PRO A 250 -47.03 -16.30 7.47
N PHE A 251 -45.99 -15.85 8.17
CA PHE A 251 -46.16 -14.87 9.26
C PHE A 251 -45.02 -13.84 9.39
N ARG A 252 -45.41 -12.58 9.14
CA ARG A 252 -45.17 -11.32 9.85
C ARG A 252 -43.75 -10.82 10.17
N ARG A 253 -43.54 -9.57 9.74
CA ARG A 253 -42.56 -8.59 10.21
C ARG A 253 -42.57 -8.47 11.75
N LEU A 254 -41.38 -8.52 12.35
CA LEU A 254 -41.13 -8.05 13.71
C LEU A 254 -40.24 -6.81 13.63
N ALA A 255 -40.80 -5.68 14.07
CA ALA A 255 -40.09 -4.46 14.37
C ALA A 255 -39.43 -4.61 15.75
N ILE A 256 -38.15 -4.26 15.86
CA ILE A 256 -37.42 -4.22 17.12
C ILE A 256 -37.40 -2.77 17.58
N SER A 257 -38.11 -2.48 18.67
CA SER A 257 -38.04 -1.25 19.44
C SER A 257 -36.88 -1.35 20.45
N PHE A 258 -35.99 -0.36 20.46
CA PHE A 258 -34.98 -0.19 21.51
C PHE A 258 -35.54 0.68 22.62
N SER A 259 -35.76 0.07 23.79
CA SER A 259 -36.07 0.77 25.04
C SER A 259 -34.79 1.14 25.78
N ARG A 260 -34.71 2.39 26.24
CA ARG A 260 -33.72 2.90 27.19
C ARG A 260 -33.92 2.25 28.56
N CYS A 261 -32.82 1.91 29.23
CA CYS A 261 -32.81 1.82 30.68
C CYS A 261 -31.54 2.48 31.22
N SER A 262 -31.77 3.52 32.00
CA SER A 262 -30.80 4.27 32.78
C SER A 262 -30.58 3.61 34.14
N SER A 263 -29.50 4.04 34.80
CA SER A 263 -29.22 4.02 36.24
C SER A 263 -28.99 2.68 36.94
N ILE A 264 -27.75 2.46 37.37
CA ILE A 264 -27.43 2.06 38.76
C ILE A 264 -26.18 2.86 39.19
N ASN A 265 -26.33 3.56 40.32
CA ASN A 265 -25.29 4.27 41.06
C ASN A 265 -24.82 3.41 42.25
N ALA A 266 -23.63 3.76 42.75
CA ALA A 266 -23.18 3.73 44.14
C ALA A 266 -22.50 2.46 44.72
N ALA A 267 -21.20 2.61 45.02
CA ALA A 267 -20.51 2.31 46.30
C ALA A 267 -19.02 2.70 46.13
N ALA A 268 -18.46 3.72 46.76
CA ALA A 268 -18.09 3.89 48.18
C ALA A 268 -16.55 3.77 48.37
N ALA A 269 -15.90 4.87 48.80
CA ALA A 269 -14.66 4.97 49.61
C ALA A 269 -14.06 6.39 49.41
N VAL A 270 -14.20 7.37 50.32
CA VAL A 270 -13.62 7.55 51.68
C VAL A 270 -12.28 8.32 51.66
N SER A 271 -12.33 9.48 52.35
CA SER A 271 -11.28 10.19 53.12
C SER A 271 -10.35 11.24 52.49
N GLN A 272 -10.70 12.51 52.82
CA GLN A 272 -9.93 13.52 53.56
C GLN A 272 -8.52 13.97 53.10
N GLN A 273 -8.42 15.27 52.80
CA GLN A 273 -7.38 16.23 53.24
C GLN A 273 -7.94 17.66 53.01
N PHE A 274 -8.26 18.43 54.06
CA PHE A 274 -7.44 19.46 54.71
C PHE A 274 -7.28 20.76 53.90
N LEU A 275 -8.08 21.80 54.20
CA LEU A 275 -7.66 23.17 54.58
C LEU A 275 -8.82 24.19 54.46
N GLU A 276 -8.88 25.05 55.49
CA GLU A 276 -9.72 26.26 55.74
C GLU A 276 -11.16 26.07 56.21
#